data_AF-A0A7K4BDE6-F1
#
_entry.id   AF-A0A7K4BDE6-F1
#
_cell.length_a   1.000
_cell.length_b   1.000
_cell.length_c   1.000
_cell.angle_alpha   90.00
_cell.angle_beta   90.00
_cell.angle_gamma   90.00
#
_symmetry.space_group_name_H-M   'P 1'
#
loop_
_entity.id
_entity.type
_entity.pdbx_description
1 polymer ?
#
loop_
_entity_poly.entity_id
_entity_poly.type
_entity_poly.pdbx_seq_one_letter_code
_entity_poly.pdbx_strand_id
1 'polypeptide(L)'
;MHWKNHLIPKSRGDESSGGMFSALKKEIKRVRKDNDPPLRDPESFSRYTCDLCHSSGPLSGLKQCVICGRWACTQCWHEDFYLCKSCGGIMHLLLMEIPGHKKQEDISESEETKEFVDSSDPFCQK
;
A
#
# COMPACT_ATOMS: atom_id res chain seq x y z
N MET A 1 -38.58 10.66 -8.31
CA MET A 1 -37.97 10.02 -7.12
C MET A 1 -36.44 10.00 -7.29
N HIS A 2 -35.76 11.09 -6.88
CA HIS A 2 -34.30 11.19 -6.92
C HIS A 2 -33.76 11.17 -5.50
N TRP A 3 -33.27 10.02 -5.04
CA TRP A 3 -32.78 9.83 -3.66
C TRP A 3 -31.29 9.48 -3.57
N LYS A 4 -30.53 9.54 -4.67
CA LYS A 4 -29.17 8.96 -4.75
C LYS A 4 -27.99 9.96 -4.73
N ASN A 5 -28.10 11.13 -4.11
CA ASN A 5 -27.03 12.15 -4.18
C ASN A 5 -26.42 12.62 -2.85
N HIS A 6 -26.66 11.96 -1.71
CA HIS A 6 -26.23 12.51 -0.40
C HIS A 6 -25.35 11.60 0.48
N LEU A 7 -24.80 10.50 -0.03
CA LEU A 7 -24.00 9.58 0.82
C LEU A 7 -22.51 9.48 0.51
N ILE A 8 -21.91 10.41 -0.24
CA ILE A 8 -20.44 10.45 -0.33
C ILE A 8 -19.95 11.90 -0.16
N PRO A 9 -19.51 12.27 1.06
CA PRO A 9 -18.66 13.44 1.22
C PRO A 9 -17.39 13.21 0.40
N LYS A 10 -17.18 14.05 -0.62
CA LYS A 10 -15.96 14.09 -1.41
C LYS A 10 -14.86 14.74 -0.58
N SER A 11 -14.22 13.98 0.32
CA SER A 11 -12.98 14.41 0.95
C SER A 11 -11.86 14.34 -0.07
N ARG A 12 -11.50 15.50 -0.62
CA ARG A 12 -10.15 15.73 -1.16
C ARG A 12 -9.22 15.76 0.06
N GLY A 13 -8.65 14.60 0.40
CA GLY A 13 -7.67 14.43 1.46
C GLY A 13 -6.39 13.86 0.86
N ASP A 14 -5.28 14.46 1.27
CA ASP A 14 -3.91 14.34 0.77
C ASP A 14 -3.38 12.95 0.42
N GLU A 15 -2.49 12.97 -0.57
CA GLU A 15 -1.45 11.98 -0.82
C GLU A 15 -0.63 11.69 0.45
N SER A 16 -0.94 10.64 1.20
CA SER A 16 0.02 9.79 1.94
C SER A 16 -0.68 8.88 2.97
N SER A 17 -1.34 7.83 2.50
CA SER A 17 -1.76 6.72 3.39
C SER A 17 -1.62 5.36 2.71
N GLY A 18 -0.74 5.27 1.72
CA GLY A 18 -0.41 4.00 1.10
C GLY A 18 0.33 3.13 2.12
N GLY A 19 -0.34 2.11 2.68
CA GLY A 19 0.28 1.14 3.58
C GLY A 19 1.51 0.46 2.96
N MET A 20 2.20 -0.41 3.71
CA MET A 20 3.49 -0.98 3.29
C MET A 20 3.50 -1.60 1.87
N PHE A 21 2.39 -2.19 1.45
CA PHE A 21 2.23 -2.70 0.09
C PHE A 21 2.38 -1.60 -0.98
N SER A 22 1.83 -0.42 -0.73
CA SER A 22 2.00 0.75 -1.59
C SER A 22 3.42 1.27 -1.56
N ALA A 23 4.10 1.25 -0.40
CA ALA A 23 5.52 1.62 -0.30
C ALA A 23 6.38 0.68 -1.16
N LEU A 24 6.19 -0.63 -1.03
CA LEU A 24 6.88 -1.64 -1.85
C LEU A 24 6.65 -1.45 -3.35
N LYS A 25 5.42 -1.14 -3.77
CA LYS A 25 5.11 -0.88 -5.18
C LYS A 25 5.79 0.38 -5.73
N LYS A 26 6.04 1.39 -4.87
CA LYS A 26 6.77 2.61 -5.27
C LYS A 26 8.26 2.32 -5.43
N GLU A 27 8.84 1.56 -4.52
CA GLU A 27 10.29 1.26 -4.55
C GLU A 27 10.68 0.24 -5.61
N ILE A 28 9.83 -0.76 -5.84
CA ILE A 28 10.19 -1.89 -6.69
C ILE A 28 9.62 -1.66 -8.09
N LYS A 29 10.50 -1.40 -9.05
CA LYS A 29 10.13 -1.36 -10.46
C LYS A 29 9.52 -2.71 -10.90
N ARG A 30 8.34 -2.63 -11.50
CA ARG A 30 7.66 -3.78 -12.08
C ARG A 30 8.40 -4.27 -13.33
N VAL A 31 8.68 -5.57 -13.38
CA VAL A 31 9.45 -6.24 -14.45
C VAL A 31 8.54 -6.83 -15.51
N ARG A 32 7.43 -7.45 -15.10
CA ARG A 32 6.43 -8.04 -16.01
C ARG A 32 5.02 -7.56 -15.66
N LYS A 33 4.12 -7.50 -16.63
CA LYS A 33 2.70 -7.20 -16.38
C LYS A 33 2.01 -8.40 -15.74
N ASP A 34 0.89 -8.17 -15.06
CA ASP A 34 0.06 -9.25 -14.53
C ASP A 34 -0.36 -10.20 -15.64
N ASN A 35 -0.24 -11.51 -15.39
CA ASN A 35 -0.55 -12.60 -16.32
C ASN A 35 0.34 -12.69 -17.57
N ASP A 36 1.41 -11.88 -17.69
CA ASP A 36 2.43 -12.13 -18.71
C ASP A 36 3.03 -13.51 -18.50
N PRO A 37 3.16 -14.35 -19.55
CA PRO A 37 3.61 -15.72 -19.40
C PRO A 37 5.08 -15.79 -18.92
N PRO A 38 5.46 -16.83 -18.15
CA PRO A 38 6.86 -17.08 -17.83
C PRO A 38 7.65 -17.44 -19.09
N LEU A 39 8.97 -17.24 -19.03
CA LEU A 39 9.84 -17.63 -20.13
C LEU A 39 9.85 -19.17 -20.25
N ARG A 40 9.70 -19.68 -21.48
CA ARG A 40 9.89 -21.12 -21.74
C ARG A 40 11.37 -21.45 -21.68
N ASP A 41 11.67 -22.64 -21.16
CA ASP A 41 13.01 -23.21 -21.19
C ASP A 41 13.37 -23.60 -22.64
N PRO A 42 14.46 -23.09 -23.24
CA PRO A 42 14.83 -23.42 -24.62
C PRO A 42 15.16 -24.91 -24.83
N GLU A 43 15.52 -25.62 -23.77
CA GLU A 43 15.87 -27.04 -23.83
C GLU A 43 14.65 -27.96 -23.62
N SER A 44 13.45 -27.38 -23.46
CA SER A 44 12.25 -28.15 -23.13
C SER A 44 10.98 -27.60 -23.80
N PHE A 45 10.12 -28.51 -24.27
CA PHE A 45 8.85 -28.12 -24.88
C PHE A 45 7.76 -27.71 -23.87
N SER A 46 7.88 -28.11 -22.61
CA SER A 46 6.81 -27.98 -21.60
C SER A 46 7.26 -27.42 -20.26
N ARG A 47 8.49 -26.91 -20.17
CA ARG A 47 9.05 -26.32 -18.95
C ARG A 47 9.29 -24.83 -19.11
N TYR A 48 9.39 -24.18 -17.96
CA TYR A 48 9.49 -22.74 -17.83
C TYR A 48 10.55 -22.36 -16.81
N THR A 49 11.10 -21.17 -16.96
CA THR A 49 12.25 -20.69 -16.20
C THR A 49 11.80 -19.79 -15.06
N CYS A 50 12.33 -20.03 -13.86
CA CYS A 50 12.21 -19.11 -12.73
C CYS A 50 13.02 -17.83 -12.98
N ASP A 51 12.42 -16.66 -12.82
CA ASP A 51 13.08 -15.36 -13.04
C ASP A 51 14.12 -15.00 -11.94
N LEU A 52 14.20 -15.79 -10.85
CA LEU A 52 15.12 -15.54 -9.73
C LEU A 52 16.35 -16.45 -9.78
N CYS A 53 16.15 -17.75 -9.91
CA CYS A 53 17.25 -18.73 -9.90
C CYS A 53 17.51 -19.37 -11.26
N HIS A 54 16.73 -19.04 -12.30
CA HIS A 54 16.82 -19.60 -13.65
C HIS A 54 16.66 -21.13 -13.72
N SER A 55 16.16 -21.78 -12.67
CA SER A 55 15.83 -23.19 -12.70
C SER A 55 14.64 -23.45 -13.63
N SER A 56 14.72 -24.53 -14.41
CA SER A 56 13.63 -25.03 -15.24
C SER A 56 12.65 -25.88 -14.43
N GLY A 57 11.35 -25.66 -14.60
CA GLY A 57 10.30 -26.39 -13.90
C GLY A 57 8.94 -26.38 -14.63
N PRO A 58 7.95 -27.16 -14.15
CA PRO A 58 6.60 -27.10 -14.69
C PRO A 58 5.93 -25.76 -14.34
N LEU A 59 4.97 -25.34 -15.18
CA LEU A 59 4.21 -24.10 -14.94
C LEU A 59 3.50 -24.08 -13.58
N SER A 60 2.97 -25.22 -13.14
CA SER A 60 2.29 -25.36 -11.84
C SER A 60 3.21 -25.09 -10.64
N GLY A 61 4.52 -25.18 -10.83
CA GLY A 61 5.53 -24.87 -9.81
C GLY A 61 5.96 -23.41 -9.77
N LEU A 62 5.45 -22.58 -10.69
CA LEU A 62 5.76 -21.15 -10.77
C LEU A 62 4.57 -20.31 -10.29
N LYS A 63 4.87 -19.24 -9.55
CA LYS A 63 3.88 -18.24 -9.10
C LYS A 63 4.36 -16.84 -9.47
N GLN A 64 3.43 -15.97 -9.86
CA GLN A 64 3.76 -14.60 -10.24
C GLN A 64 3.72 -13.66 -9.02
N CYS A 65 4.82 -12.95 -8.76
CA CYS A 65 4.92 -11.99 -7.66
C CYS A 65 4.02 -10.76 -7.90
N VAL A 66 3.17 -10.41 -6.94
CA VAL A 66 2.21 -9.30 -7.08
C VAL A 66 2.87 -7.91 -7.14
N ILE A 67 4.11 -7.79 -6.63
CA ILE A 67 4.85 -6.52 -6.61
C ILE A 67 5.63 -6.33 -7.92
N CYS A 68 6.60 -7.21 -8.20
CA CYS A 68 7.50 -7.03 -9.33
C CYS A 68 7.07 -7.77 -10.60
N GLY A 69 6.05 -8.64 -10.55
CA GLY A 69 5.55 -9.41 -11.69
C GLY A 69 6.42 -10.59 -12.12
N ARG A 70 7.59 -10.82 -11.51
CA ARG A 70 8.46 -11.97 -11.82
C ARG A 70 7.80 -13.30 -11.46
N TRP A 71 8.06 -14.32 -12.24
CA TRP A 71 7.69 -15.70 -11.95
C TRP A 71 8.76 -16.39 -11.10
N ALA A 72 8.35 -16.91 -9.94
CA ALA A 72 9.24 -17.57 -8.99
C ALA A 72 8.82 -19.03 -8.78
N CYS A 73 9.79 -19.92 -8.70
CA CYS A 73 9.55 -21.30 -8.28
C CYS A 73 9.23 -21.37 -6.78
N THR A 74 8.74 -22.52 -6.33
CA THR A 74 8.42 -22.78 -4.91
C THR A 74 9.56 -22.41 -3.95
N GLN A 75 10.80 -22.70 -4.32
CA GLN A 75 11.98 -22.36 -3.50
C GLN A 75 12.29 -20.85 -3.47
N CYS A 76 11.87 -20.10 -4.49
CA CYS A 76 12.06 -18.66 -4.59
C CYS A 76 10.81 -17.86 -4.17
N TRP A 77 9.76 -18.55 -3.72
CA TRP A 77 8.51 -17.96 -3.26
C TRP A 77 8.53 -17.71 -1.75
N HIS A 78 7.82 -16.68 -1.32
CA HIS A 78 7.51 -16.41 0.08
C HIS A 78 6.02 -16.70 0.31
N GLU A 79 5.70 -17.67 1.16
CA GLU A 79 4.35 -18.23 1.26
C GLU A 79 3.33 -17.26 1.83
N ASP A 80 3.72 -16.44 2.82
CA ASP A 80 2.78 -15.61 3.57
C ASP A 80 2.21 -14.41 2.80
N PHE A 81 2.92 -13.87 1.81
CA PHE A 81 2.63 -12.53 1.26
C PHE A 81 2.42 -12.49 -0.26
N TYR A 82 2.35 -13.63 -0.92
CA TYR A 82 2.31 -13.72 -2.39
C TYR A 82 3.48 -12.99 -3.09
N LEU A 83 4.65 -13.04 -2.47
CA LEU A 83 5.86 -12.35 -2.93
C LEU A 83 6.91 -13.36 -3.38
N CYS A 84 7.76 -12.95 -4.33
CA CYS A 84 9.06 -13.61 -4.47
C CYS A 84 9.96 -13.23 -3.28
N LYS A 85 10.90 -14.11 -2.92
CA LYS A 85 11.81 -13.88 -1.79
C LYS A 85 12.59 -12.56 -1.87
N SER A 86 12.91 -12.09 -3.08
CA SER A 86 13.54 -10.78 -3.28
C SER A 86 12.64 -9.63 -2.80
N CYS A 87 11.37 -9.59 -3.20
CA CYS A 87 10.42 -8.58 -2.71
C CYS A 87 10.11 -8.76 -1.23
N GLY A 88 10.05 -10.00 -0.73
CA GLY A 88 9.88 -10.29 0.69
C GLY A 88 11.04 -9.76 1.54
N GLY A 89 12.28 -9.88 1.06
CA GLY A 89 13.46 -9.31 1.71
C GLY A 89 13.38 -7.78 1.82
N ILE A 90 13.00 -7.09 0.74
CA ILE A 90 12.81 -5.63 0.76
C ILE A 90 11.69 -5.24 1.73
N MET A 91 10.59 -5.98 1.75
CA MET A 91 9.50 -5.77 2.72
C MET A 91 10.01 -5.89 4.16
N HIS A 92 10.84 -6.89 4.43
CA HIS A 92 11.42 -7.08 5.75
C HIS A 92 12.41 -5.95 6.13
N LEU A 93 13.22 -5.48 5.18
CA LEU A 93 14.09 -4.33 5.39
C LEU A 93 13.28 -3.07 5.72
N LEU A 94 12.23 -2.76 4.95
CA LEU A 94 11.34 -1.62 5.22
C LEU A 94 10.63 -1.73 6.58
N LEU A 95 10.37 -2.95 7.08
CA LEU A 95 9.85 -3.17 8.43
C LEU A 95 10.88 -2.91 9.53
N MET A 96 12.15 -3.25 9.27
CA MET A 96 13.24 -3.05 10.24
C MET A 96 13.73 -1.60 10.26
N GLU A 97 13.65 -0.90 9.14
CA GLU A 97 14.12 0.48 8.96
C GLU A 97 13.17 1.53 9.59
N ILE A 98 12.40 1.15 10.61
CA ILE A 98 11.59 2.08 11.42
C ILE A 98 12.37 2.49 12.68
N PRO A 99 13.19 3.57 12.65
CA PRO A 99 13.35 4.42 13.82
C PRO A 99 12.11 5.32 13.91
N GLY A 100 11.39 5.18 15.03
CA GLY A 100 10.07 5.76 15.32
C GLY A 100 9.66 7.04 14.60
N HIS A 101 8.50 6.98 13.95
CA HIS A 101 7.63 8.15 13.84
C HIS A 101 7.15 8.51 15.25
N LYS A 102 7.83 9.47 15.87
CA LYS A 102 7.42 10.10 17.12
C LYS A 102 6.09 10.82 16.92
N LYS A 103 5.16 10.48 17.83
CA LYS A 103 4.06 11.25 18.44
C LYS A 103 3.21 12.16 17.56
N GLN A 104 1.97 11.69 17.43
CA GLN A 104 0.76 12.47 17.63
C GLN A 104 0.94 13.48 18.78
N GLU A 105 0.93 14.77 18.46
CA GLU A 105 0.70 15.85 19.42
C GLU A 105 -0.67 16.44 19.07
N ASP A 106 -1.68 15.99 19.81
CA ASP A 106 -2.87 16.78 20.06
C ASP A 106 -2.44 17.98 20.90
N ILE A 107 -2.48 19.18 20.33
CA ILE A 107 -2.62 20.42 21.09
C ILE A 107 -3.87 21.10 20.55
N SER A 108 -4.99 20.77 21.19
CA SER A 108 -6.19 21.57 21.22
C SER A 108 -5.97 22.70 22.22
N GLU A 109 -5.63 23.89 21.74
CA GLU A 109 -5.75 25.13 22.51
C GLU A 109 -6.03 26.27 21.54
N SER A 110 -7.31 26.46 21.22
CA SER A 110 -7.81 27.74 20.72
C SER A 110 -8.44 28.46 21.90
N GLU A 111 -7.63 29.20 22.64
CA GLU A 111 -8.09 30.33 23.44
C GLU A 111 -8.56 31.41 22.47
N GLU A 112 -9.87 31.54 22.28
CA GLU A 112 -10.48 32.72 21.68
C GLU A 112 -11.22 33.49 22.78
N THR A 113 -10.45 34.26 23.55
CA THR A 113 -10.99 35.34 24.38
C THR A 113 -11.60 36.39 23.45
N LYS A 114 -12.92 36.36 23.30
CA LYS A 114 -13.69 37.50 22.80
C LYS A 114 -14.15 38.33 23.99
N GLU A 115 -13.48 39.46 24.18
CA GLU A 115 -14.04 40.61 24.88
C GLU A 115 -15.38 40.98 24.22
N PHE A 116 -16.44 41.01 25.01
CA PHE A 116 -17.72 41.60 24.63
C PHE A 116 -18.18 42.52 25.77
N VAL A 117 -17.75 43.77 25.66
CA VAL A 117 -18.32 44.97 26.29
C VAL A 117 -18.60 45.87 25.10
N ASP A 118 -19.71 46.56 24.91
CA ASP A 118 -20.79 47.05 25.75
C ASP A 118 -21.97 47.33 24.80
N SER A 119 -23.20 47.32 25.31
CA SER A 119 -24.21 48.37 25.08
C SER A 119 -25.64 47.86 24.98
N SER A 120 -26.44 48.46 25.87
CA SER A 120 -27.85 48.85 25.73
C SER A 120 -28.97 47.81 25.92
N ASP A 121 -29.40 47.71 27.20
CA ASP A 121 -30.76 48.08 27.69
C ASP A 121 -32.00 47.17 27.38
N PRO A 122 -33.12 47.28 28.13
CA PRO A 122 -33.30 46.81 29.51
C PRO A 122 -34.62 46.00 29.67
N PHE A 123 -34.93 45.63 30.92
CA PHE A 123 -36.31 45.37 31.40
C PHE A 123 -37.02 44.05 31.01
N CYS A 124 -37.12 43.12 31.97
CA CYS A 124 -38.44 42.58 32.34
C CYS A 124 -38.42 41.97 33.75
N GLN A 125 -39.16 42.61 34.65
CA GLN A 125 -39.62 42.09 35.93
C GLN A 125 -40.78 41.10 35.68
N LYS A 126 -40.73 39.91 36.30
CA LYS A 126 -41.74 39.37 37.21
C LYS A 126 -41.44 37.91 37.57
#